data_AF-A0A7C5SL20-F1
#
_entry.id   AF-A0A7C5SL20-F1
#
_cell.length_a   1.000
_cell.length_b   1.000
_cell.length_c   1.000
_cell.angle_alpha   90.00
_cell.angle_beta   90.00
_cell.angle_gamma   90.00
#
_symmetry.space_group_name_H-M   'P 1'
#
loop_
_entity.id
_entity.type
_entity.pdbx_description
1 polymer ?
#
loop_
_entity_poly.entity_id
_entity_poly.type
_entity_poly.pdbx_seq_one_letter_code
_entity_poly.pdbx_strand_id
1 'polypeptide(L)'
;MIGGLGQLGTPAAGLMPGSGLGTRRHDARADFASILGIDQRVVARAGGGDETRDAAEQFVAKAFIEPALAIARESNRLPPPLGPGNAEKQFASLIDAQRAMDLVRSTRWPIVDRLVSDLRREPTADVARASDARPRTGTG
;
A
#
# COMPACT_ATOMS: atom_id res chain seq x y z
N MET A 1 -11.34 40.40 60.07
CA MET A 1 -12.15 41.21 59.13
C MET A 1 -11.50 41.09 57.76
N ILE A 2 -12.24 40.56 56.77
CA ILE A 2 -12.10 40.70 55.29
C ILE A 2 -10.71 40.36 54.71
N GLY A 3 -10.48 39.30 53.92
CA GLY A 3 -11.27 38.71 52.86
C GLY A 3 -10.56 38.95 51.51
N GLY A 4 -10.23 37.89 50.77
CA GLY A 4 -10.02 37.99 49.31
C GLY A 4 -8.73 37.38 48.74
N LEU A 5 -8.95 36.45 47.79
CA LEU A 5 -8.17 36.20 46.56
C LEU A 5 -6.82 35.45 46.74
N GLY A 6 -6.55 34.34 46.07
CA GLY A 6 -7.27 33.63 45.04
C GLY A 6 -6.74 32.20 44.91
N GLN A 7 -7.65 31.29 44.59
CA GLN A 7 -7.32 29.99 44.04
C GLN A 7 -6.45 30.17 42.78
N LEU A 8 -5.29 29.53 42.77
CA LEU A 8 -4.66 29.08 41.54
C LEU A 8 -4.80 27.57 41.53
N GLY A 9 -5.93 27.11 40.99
CA GLY A 9 -6.10 25.72 40.61
C GLY A 9 -5.09 25.39 39.52
N THR A 10 -4.18 24.47 39.83
CA THR A 10 -3.39 23.75 38.84
C THR A 10 -4.34 22.85 38.05
N PRO A 11 -4.51 23.04 36.72
CA PRO A 11 -5.09 21.97 35.92
C PRO A 11 -4.03 20.88 35.75
N ALA A 12 -3.99 19.95 36.69
CA ALA A 12 -3.62 18.58 36.36
C ALA A 12 -4.74 17.99 35.47
N ALA A 13 -4.34 17.09 34.56
CA ALA A 13 -5.21 16.31 33.68
C ALA A 13 -5.77 17.04 32.45
N GLY A 14 -4.88 17.22 31.47
CA GLY A 14 -5.21 17.30 30.05
C GLY A 14 -4.48 16.21 29.27
N LEU A 15 -4.57 14.96 29.75
CA LEU A 15 -4.19 13.78 28.97
C LEU A 15 -5.15 13.72 27.77
N MET A 16 -4.73 14.27 26.62
CA MET A 16 -5.46 14.11 25.37
C MET A 16 -5.28 12.67 24.87
N PRO A 17 -6.33 11.84 24.79
CA PRO A 17 -6.32 10.62 24.01
C PRO A 17 -6.67 11.02 22.58
N GLY A 18 -5.66 11.40 21.81
CA GLY A 18 -5.80 11.91 20.44
C GLY A 18 -5.13 11.02 19.42
N SER A 19 -5.58 9.77 19.33
CA SER A 19 -5.64 8.92 18.13
C SER A 19 -5.00 9.47 16.84
N GLY A 20 -3.68 9.29 16.68
CA GLY A 20 -2.99 9.57 15.40
C GLY A 20 -1.89 8.56 15.03
N LEU A 21 -1.57 7.62 15.92
CA LEU A 21 -0.47 6.66 15.75
C LEU A 21 -0.93 5.24 15.37
N GLY A 22 -2.25 5.02 15.25
CA GLY A 22 -2.84 3.69 14.99
C GLY A 22 -3.05 3.37 13.51
N THR A 23 -3.30 4.37 12.65
CA THR A 23 -3.67 4.16 11.24
C THR A 23 -2.48 3.75 10.37
N ARG A 24 -1.35 4.46 10.46
CA ARG A 24 -0.15 4.17 9.65
C ARG A 24 0.37 2.74 9.82
N ARG A 25 0.22 2.15 11.01
CA ARG A 25 0.70 0.81 11.32
C ARG A 25 -0.25 -0.28 10.78
N HIS A 26 -1.52 0.04 10.57
CA HIS A 26 -2.50 -0.85 9.95
C HIS A 26 -2.34 -0.89 8.42
N ASP A 27 -2.12 0.27 7.80
CA ASP A 27 -1.95 0.37 6.33
C ASP A 27 -0.71 -0.41 5.87
N ALA A 28 0.43 -0.21 6.54
CA ALA A 28 1.66 -0.96 6.26
C ALA A 28 1.54 -2.48 6.47
N ARG A 29 0.65 -2.93 7.37
CA ARG A 29 0.39 -4.37 7.59
C ARG A 29 -0.50 -4.97 6.50
N ALA A 30 -1.48 -4.21 6.00
CA ALA A 30 -2.33 -4.63 4.90
C ALA A 30 -1.53 -4.81 3.59
N ASP A 31 -0.55 -3.94 3.36
CA ASP A 31 0.32 -4.01 2.18
C ASP A 31 1.23 -5.22 2.22
N PHE A 32 1.85 -5.45 3.37
CA PHE A 32 2.69 -6.62 3.57
C PHE A 32 1.89 -7.92 3.39
N ALA A 33 0.64 -7.95 3.87
CA ALA A 33 -0.26 -9.09 3.65
C ALA A 33 -0.64 -9.28 2.17
N SER A 34 -0.80 -8.20 1.42
CA SER A 34 -1.06 -8.22 -0.03
C SER A 34 0.12 -8.79 -0.82
N ILE A 35 1.35 -8.38 -0.48
CA ILE A 35 2.59 -8.89 -1.09
C ILE A 35 2.78 -10.39 -0.83
N LEU A 36 2.43 -10.85 0.38
CA LEU A 36 2.50 -12.27 0.74
C LEU A 36 1.37 -13.13 0.14
N GLY A 37 0.41 -12.52 -0.58
CA GLY A 37 -0.72 -13.24 -1.18
C GLY A 37 -1.65 -13.89 -0.16
N ILE A 38 -1.56 -13.49 1.12
CA ILE A 38 -2.21 -14.18 2.23
C ILE A 38 -3.72 -13.99 2.20
N ASP A 39 -4.27 -12.93 1.58
CA ASP A 39 -5.72 -12.79 1.57
C ASP A 39 -6.31 -11.85 0.51
N GLN A 40 -6.78 -12.40 -0.61
CA GLN A 40 -7.68 -11.69 -1.53
C GLN A 40 -9.05 -11.37 -0.88
N ARG A 41 -9.44 -12.09 0.19
CA ARG A 41 -10.75 -11.89 0.84
C ARG A 41 -10.71 -10.82 1.92
N VAL A 42 -9.55 -10.51 2.52
CA VAL A 42 -9.40 -9.35 3.42
C VAL A 42 -9.44 -8.03 2.63
N VAL A 43 -8.86 -7.97 1.43
CA VAL A 43 -8.98 -6.81 0.53
C VAL A 43 -10.44 -6.56 0.14
N ALA A 44 -11.19 -7.61 -0.21
CA ALA A 44 -12.61 -7.51 -0.53
C ALA A 44 -13.52 -7.16 0.68
N ARG A 45 -13.11 -7.49 1.91
CA ARG A 45 -13.90 -7.28 3.14
C ARG A 45 -13.53 -6.01 3.91
N ALA A 46 -12.36 -5.43 3.65
CA ALA A 46 -11.97 -4.09 4.07
C ALA A 46 -12.59 -2.97 3.19
N GLY A 47 -13.50 -3.36 2.28
CA GLY A 47 -14.17 -2.53 1.28
C GLY A 47 -14.90 -1.29 1.82
N GLY A 48 -14.11 -0.26 2.09
CA GLY A 48 -14.46 1.15 1.93
C GLY A 48 -13.38 1.91 1.15
N GLY A 49 -12.38 1.21 0.60
CA GLY A 49 -11.24 1.74 -0.15
C GLY A 49 -11.44 1.66 -1.66
N ASP A 50 -10.77 2.55 -2.37
CA ASP A 50 -10.81 2.67 -3.83
C ASP A 50 -9.99 1.55 -4.49
N GLU A 51 -10.59 0.37 -4.68
CA GLU A 51 -9.93 -0.83 -5.25
C GLU A 51 -9.26 -0.55 -6.60
N THR A 52 -9.83 0.34 -7.41
CA THR A 52 -9.23 0.77 -8.68
C THR A 52 -7.92 1.51 -8.47
N ARG A 53 -7.84 2.35 -7.45
CA ARG A 53 -6.62 3.05 -7.06
C ARG A 53 -5.58 2.10 -6.49
N ASP A 54 -5.98 1.15 -5.64
CA ASP A 54 -5.05 0.14 -5.13
C ASP A 54 -4.43 -0.69 -6.26
N ALA A 55 -5.23 -1.12 -7.24
CA ALA A 55 -4.75 -1.84 -8.41
C ALA A 55 -3.80 -0.98 -9.28
N ALA A 56 -4.13 0.30 -9.48
CA ALA A 56 -3.30 1.23 -10.23
C ALA A 56 -1.95 1.48 -9.53
N GLU A 57 -1.95 1.66 -8.21
CA GLU A 57 -0.74 1.85 -7.41
C GLU A 57 0.16 0.61 -7.45
N GLN A 58 -0.43 -0.59 -7.29
CA GLN A 58 0.30 -1.85 -7.40
C GLN A 58 0.93 -2.04 -8.79
N PHE A 59 0.19 -1.69 -9.85
CA PHE A 59 0.73 -1.76 -11.21
C PHE A 59 1.95 -0.86 -11.37
N VAL A 60 1.85 0.40 -10.92
CA VAL A 60 2.95 1.36 -11.03
C VAL A 60 4.17 0.91 -10.21
N ALA A 61 3.94 0.42 -8.99
CA ALA A 61 5.00 -0.10 -8.13
C ALA A 61 5.78 -1.22 -8.81
N LYS A 62 5.09 -2.24 -9.33
CA LYS A 62 5.70 -3.42 -9.97
C LYS A 62 6.34 -3.12 -11.31
N ALA A 63 5.70 -2.29 -12.15
CA ALA A 63 6.15 -2.06 -13.51
C ALA A 63 7.31 -1.06 -13.62
N PHE A 64 7.39 -0.09 -12.70
CA PHE A 64 8.34 1.02 -12.82
C PHE A 64 9.31 1.13 -11.65
N ILE A 65 8.83 0.96 -10.41
CA ILE A 65 9.65 1.24 -9.23
C ILE A 65 10.48 0.03 -8.82
N GLU A 66 9.90 -1.17 -8.75
CA GLU A 66 10.63 -2.39 -8.43
C GLU A 66 11.83 -2.64 -9.36
N PRO A 67 11.73 -2.51 -10.70
CA PRO A 67 12.88 -2.69 -11.58
C PRO A 67 13.99 -1.66 -11.32
N ALA A 68 13.63 -0.41 -11.01
CA ALA A 68 14.61 0.63 -10.69
C ALA A 68 15.36 0.32 -9.38
N LEU A 69 14.65 -0.18 -8.36
CA LEU A 69 15.25 -0.64 -7.11
C LEU A 69 16.16 -1.85 -7.31
N ALA A 70 15.78 -2.78 -8.19
CA ALA A 70 16.60 -3.93 -8.55
C ALA A 70 17.93 -3.51 -9.19
N ILE A 71 17.88 -2.61 -10.19
CA ILE A 71 19.08 -2.05 -10.83
C ILE A 71 19.95 -1.32 -9.80
N ALA A 72 19.34 -0.52 -8.91
CA ALA A 72 20.07 0.17 -7.85
C ALA A 72 20.80 -0.81 -6.92
N ARG A 73 20.18 -1.93 -6.56
CA ARG A 73 20.85 -2.98 -5.76
C ARG A 73 21.97 -3.66 -6.54
N GLU A 74 21.77 -4.00 -7.80
CA GLU A 74 22.81 -4.62 -8.63
C GLU A 74 24.06 -3.73 -8.77
N SER A 75 23.86 -2.41 -8.71
CA SER A 75 24.96 -1.44 -8.71
C SER A 75 25.76 -1.39 -7.39
N ASN A 76 25.21 -1.93 -6.29
CA ASN A 76 25.85 -1.91 -4.98
C ASN A 76 26.96 -2.98 -4.86
N ARG A 77 28.19 -2.60 -5.18
CA ARG A 77 29.39 -3.45 -5.17
C ARG A 77 30.27 -3.26 -3.94
N LEU A 78 29.67 -3.10 -2.76
CA LEU A 78 30.45 -2.98 -1.53
C LEU A 78 31.16 -4.31 -1.19
N PRO A 79 32.45 -4.27 -0.82
CA PRO A 79 33.17 -5.46 -0.39
C PRO A 79 32.64 -5.97 0.97
N PRO A 80 32.77 -7.27 1.27
CA PRO A 80 32.49 -7.79 2.62
C PRO A 80 33.34 -7.08 3.70
N PRO A 81 32.83 -6.86 4.93
CA PRO A 81 31.53 -7.26 5.49
C PRO A 81 30.39 -6.25 5.27
N LEU A 82 30.62 -5.18 4.51
CA LEU A 82 29.68 -4.07 4.31
C LEU A 82 28.74 -4.28 3.10
N GLY A 83 29.01 -5.28 2.28
CA GLY A 83 28.14 -5.71 1.17
C GLY A 83 26.94 -6.56 1.62
N PRO A 84 25.94 -6.72 0.75
CA PRO A 84 24.70 -7.42 1.11
C PRO A 84 24.95 -8.88 1.50
N GLY A 85 24.47 -9.24 2.68
CA GLY A 85 24.57 -10.60 3.24
C GLY A 85 23.62 -11.59 2.58
N ASN A 86 23.75 -12.89 2.91
CA ASN A 86 22.90 -13.94 2.33
C ASN A 86 21.40 -13.72 2.65
N ALA A 87 21.08 -13.34 3.88
CA ALA A 87 19.71 -13.03 4.26
C ALA A 87 19.16 -11.83 3.49
N GLU A 88 19.92 -10.75 3.37
CA GLU A 88 19.49 -9.54 2.64
C GLU A 88 19.21 -9.85 1.17
N LYS A 89 20.03 -10.69 0.52
CA LYS A 89 19.79 -11.14 -0.86
C LYS A 89 18.49 -11.92 -1.02
N GLN A 90 18.15 -12.78 -0.06
CA GLN A 90 16.93 -13.59 -0.09
C GLN A 90 15.67 -12.74 0.09
N PHE A 91 15.74 -11.70 0.93
CA PHE A 91 14.60 -10.82 1.21
C PHE A 91 14.56 -9.55 0.35
N ALA A 92 15.58 -9.31 -0.47
CA ALA A 92 15.72 -8.09 -1.26
C ALA A 92 14.47 -7.79 -2.12
N SER A 93 13.93 -8.80 -2.80
CA SER A 93 12.73 -8.63 -3.63
C SER A 93 11.49 -8.25 -2.82
N LEU A 94 11.35 -8.76 -1.59
CA LEU A 94 10.22 -8.41 -0.72
C LEU A 94 10.37 -7.00 -0.15
N ILE A 95 11.61 -6.61 0.19
CA ILE A 95 11.93 -5.26 0.64
C ILE A 95 11.66 -4.25 -0.49
N ASP A 96 12.05 -4.57 -1.72
CA ASP A 96 11.77 -3.74 -2.89
C ASP A 96 10.28 -3.55 -3.11
N ALA A 97 9.49 -4.63 -3.06
CA ALA A 97 8.04 -4.57 -3.26
C ALA A 97 7.35 -3.66 -2.22
N GLN A 98 7.72 -3.78 -0.94
CA GLN A 98 7.18 -2.90 0.10
C GLN A 98 7.60 -1.43 -0.13
N ARG A 99 8.89 -1.20 -0.39
CA ARG A 99 9.40 0.16 -0.64
C ARG A 99 8.77 0.79 -1.88
N ALA A 100 8.54 0.00 -2.91
CA ALA A 100 7.88 0.45 -4.13
C ALA A 100 6.44 0.91 -3.84
N MET A 101 5.68 0.11 -3.08
CA MET A 101 4.33 0.51 -2.63
C MET A 101 4.36 1.78 -1.78
N ASP A 102 5.27 1.87 -0.82
CA ASP A 102 5.42 3.06 0.04
C ASP A 102 5.76 4.31 -0.78
N LEU A 103 6.65 4.20 -1.78
CA LEU A 103 7.01 5.30 -2.69
C LEU A 103 5.83 5.75 -3.55
N VAL A 104 5.05 4.81 -4.07
CA VAL A 104 3.88 5.11 -4.90
C VAL A 104 2.76 5.76 -4.08
N ARG A 105 2.62 5.42 -2.79
CA ARG A 105 1.58 5.98 -1.92
C ARG A 105 1.96 7.29 -1.26
N SER A 106 3.21 7.41 -0.82
CA SER A 106 3.71 8.62 -0.17
C SER A 106 3.80 9.81 -1.14
N THR A 107 4.04 9.51 -2.42
CA THR A 107 4.12 10.51 -3.48
C THR A 107 2.85 10.43 -4.31
N ARG A 108 2.14 11.54 -4.53
CA ARG A 108 0.93 11.52 -5.37
C ARG A 108 1.32 11.53 -6.84
N TRP A 109 1.45 10.34 -7.44
CA TRP A 109 1.88 10.19 -8.84
C TRP A 109 0.75 10.51 -9.83
N PRO A 110 0.92 11.48 -10.76
CA PRO A 110 -0.10 11.79 -11.76
C PRO A 110 -0.47 10.61 -12.67
N ILE A 111 0.47 9.67 -12.88
CA ILE A 111 0.22 8.47 -13.69
C ILE A 111 -0.77 7.52 -13.00
N VAL A 112 -0.78 7.45 -11.67
CA VAL A 112 -1.78 6.66 -10.91
C VAL A 112 -3.15 7.28 -11.10
N ASP A 113 -3.27 8.61 -10.93
CA ASP A 113 -4.55 9.31 -11.11
C ASP A 113 -5.11 9.12 -12.53
N ARG A 114 -4.23 9.16 -13.55
CA ARG A 114 -4.62 8.88 -14.94
C ARG A 114 -5.08 7.43 -15.13
N LEU A 115 -4.33 6.47 -14.60
CA LEU A 115 -4.67 5.04 -14.69
C LEU A 115 -6.00 4.75 -13.99
N VAL A 116 -6.25 5.35 -12.83
CA VAL A 116 -7.54 5.25 -12.13
C VAL A 116 -8.68 5.82 -12.97
N SER A 117 -8.47 6.99 -13.59
CA SER A 117 -9.46 7.57 -14.50
C SER A 117 -9.75 6.65 -15.69
N ASP A 118 -8.72 6.04 -16.27
CA ASP A 118 -8.85 5.16 -17.43
C ASP A 118 -9.55 3.84 -17.04
N LEU A 119 -9.15 3.21 -15.94
CA LEU A 119 -9.78 1.99 -15.41
C LEU A 119 -11.25 2.20 -14.99
N ARG A 120 -11.62 3.40 -14.53
CA ARG A 120 -13.02 3.75 -14.24
C ARG A 120 -13.82 4.08 -15.49
N ARG A 121 -13.15 4.53 -16.56
CA ARG A 121 -13.77 4.87 -17.84
C ARG A 121 -14.07 3.66 -18.70
N GLU A 122 -13.39 2.54 -18.49
CA GLU A 122 -13.76 1.28 -19.13
C GLU A 122 -14.91 0.61 -18.36
N PRO A 123 -16.15 0.63 -18.88
CA PRO A 123 -17.10 -0.40 -18.50
C PRO A 123 -16.57 -1.68 -19.16
N THR A 124 -16.06 -2.63 -18.38
CA THR A 124 -15.97 -4.11 -18.53
C THR A 124 -16.53 -4.81 -19.82
N ALA A 125 -16.48 -4.19 -21.00
CA ALA A 125 -17.15 -4.63 -22.20
C ALA A 125 -16.38 -5.76 -22.88
N ASP A 126 -15.06 -5.79 -22.70
CA ASP A 126 -14.23 -6.90 -23.18
C ASP A 126 -14.25 -8.10 -22.25
N VAL A 127 -14.37 -7.90 -20.93
CA VAL A 127 -14.53 -9.01 -19.97
C VAL A 127 -15.91 -9.67 -20.12
N ALA A 128 -16.96 -8.86 -20.36
CA ALA A 128 -18.30 -9.36 -20.65
C ALA A 128 -18.34 -10.15 -21.98
N ARG A 129 -17.74 -9.63 -23.07
CA ARG A 129 -17.63 -10.36 -24.35
C ARG A 129 -16.83 -11.66 -24.26
N ALA A 130 -15.75 -11.67 -23.48
CA ALA A 130 -14.96 -12.88 -23.26
C ALA A 130 -15.73 -13.96 -22.47
N SER A 131 -16.63 -13.54 -21.57
CA SER A 131 -17.48 -14.48 -20.80
C SER A 131 -18.67 -15.03 -21.60
N ASP A 132 -19.20 -14.25 -22.54
CA ASP A 132 -20.34 -14.62 -23.39
C ASP A 132 -19.94 -15.51 -24.59
N ALA A 133 -18.64 -15.53 -24.93
CA ALA A 133 -18.09 -16.34 -26.03
C ALA A 133 -17.84 -17.83 -25.67
N ARG A 134 -18.27 -18.34 -24.51
CA ARG A 134 -18.16 -19.78 -24.21
C ARG A 134 -19.15 -20.58 -25.06
N PRO A 135 -18.69 -21.53 -25.91
CA PRO A 135 -19.60 -22.41 -26.62
C PRO A 135 -20.36 -23.28 -25.62
N ARG A 136 -21.70 -23.27 -25.71
CA ARG A 136 -22.57 -24.19 -24.98
C ARG A 136 -22.34 -25.60 -25.54
N THR A 137 -21.38 -26.31 -24.97
CA THR A 137 -21.15 -27.71 -25.30
C THR A 137 -22.31 -28.54 -24.75
N GLY A 138 -23.21 -28.93 -25.67
CA GLY A 138 -23.75 -30.29 -25.80
C GLY A 138 -24.65 -30.80 -24.68
N THR A 139 -25.96 -30.73 -24.92
CA THR A 139 -26.94 -31.71 -24.43
C THR A 139 -27.26 -32.64 -25.59
N GLY A 140 -27.16 -33.96 -25.38
CA GLY A 140 -27.47 -34.99 -26.37
C GLY A 140 -26.77 -36.30 -26.07
#